data_AF-A0AAV0MYL2-F1
#
_entry.id   AF-A0AAV0MYL2-F1
#
_cell.length_a   1.000
_cell.length_b   1.000
_cell.length_c   1.000
_cell.angle_alpha   90.00
_cell.angle_beta   90.00
_cell.angle_gamma   90.00
#
_symmetry.space_group_name_H-M   'P 1'
#
loop_
_entity.id
_entity.type
_entity.pdbx_description
1 polymer ?
#
loop_
_entity_poly.entity_id
_entity_poly.type
_entity_poly.pdbx_seq_one_letter_code
_entity_poly.pdbx_strand_id
1 'polypeptide(L)'
;MHQQGEQTYIVHWINPIIEAGDIRSIVDPRLQGEFSTNSAWRAVEVAMLCIASTAARRPDMSNVLAELKECAALDMVANTTTTQITQQQQHPRNWYRNASS
;
A
#
# COMPACT_ATOMS: atom_id res chain seq x y z
N MET A 1 11.35 41.62 -8.48
CA MET A 1 10.79 40.60 -9.39
C MET A 1 10.19 39.51 -8.53
N HIS A 2 8.86 39.44 -8.46
CA HIS A 2 8.18 38.37 -7.71
C HIS A 2 8.33 37.07 -8.52
N GLN A 3 9.03 36.08 -7.96
CA GLN A 3 9.04 34.73 -8.52
C GLN A 3 7.62 34.17 -8.32
N GLN A 4 6.87 34.03 -9.42
CA GLN A 4 5.64 33.26 -9.40
C GLN A 4 6.05 31.81 -9.13
N GLY A 5 5.74 31.32 -7.93
CA GLY A 5 5.98 29.92 -7.57
C GLY A 5 5.29 29.01 -8.58
N GLU A 6 6.08 28.19 -9.26
CA GLU A 6 5.62 27.24 -10.26
C GLU A 6 4.63 26.27 -9.62
N GLN A 7 3.34 26.41 -9.97
CA GLN A 7 2.28 25.54 -9.47
C GLN A 7 2.40 24.18 -10.15
N THR A 8 3.12 23.25 -9.51
CA THR A 8 3.20 21.87 -9.99
C THR A 8 2.02 21.07 -9.44
N TYR A 9 1.15 20.56 -10.32
CA TYR A 9 0.10 19.63 -9.92
C TYR A 9 0.72 18.33 -9.41
N ILE A 10 0.20 17.80 -8.31
CA ILE A 10 0.67 16.53 -7.72
C ILE A 10 0.74 15.41 -8.77
N VAL A 11 -0.24 15.35 -9.68
CA VAL A 11 -0.26 14.35 -10.77
C VAL A 11 0.97 14.44 -11.68
N HIS A 12 1.48 15.64 -11.97
CA HIS A 12 2.68 15.79 -12.81
C HIS A 12 3.94 15.32 -12.08
N TRP A 13 4.00 15.50 -10.76
CA TRP A 13 5.11 15.02 -9.95
C TRP A 13 5.14 13.49 -9.82
N ILE A 14 3.99 12.84 -9.62
CA ILE A 14 3.93 11.39 -9.41
C ILE A 14 4.03 10.56 -10.69
N ASN A 15 3.59 11.07 -11.85
CA ASN A 15 3.58 10.32 -13.11
C ASN A 15 4.92 9.63 -13.44
N PRO A 16 6.09 10.31 -13.44
CA PRO A 16 7.36 9.64 -13.72
C PRO A 16 7.73 8.58 -12.67
N ILE A 17 7.28 8.75 -11.42
CA ILE A 17 7.52 7.79 -10.33
C ILE A 17 6.66 6.54 -10.53
N ILE A 18 5.41 6.72 -10.98
CA ILE A 18 4.51 5.63 -11.37
C ILE A 18 5.10 4.83 -12.54
N GLU A 19 5.58 5.51 -13.58
CA GLU A 19 6.21 4.87 -14.74
C GLU A 19 7.48 4.09 -14.37
N ALA A 20 8.25 4.59 -13.39
CA ALA A 20 9.40 3.88 -12.84
C ALA A 20 9.03 2.71 -11.91
N GLY A 21 7.75 2.56 -11.54
CA GLY A 21 7.28 1.52 -10.64
C GLY A 21 7.65 1.75 -9.16
N ASP A 22 8.05 2.96 -8.78
CA ASP A 22 8.54 3.26 -7.42
C ASP A 22 7.44 3.80 -6.50
N ILE A 23 6.49 2.93 -6.16
CA ILE A 23 5.35 3.27 -5.29
C ILE A 23 5.77 3.82 -3.91
N ARG A 24 6.94 3.42 -3.40
CA ARG A 24 7.41 3.81 -2.06
C ARG A 24 7.75 5.29 -1.98
N SER A 25 8.16 5.88 -3.09
CA SER A 25 8.41 7.32 -3.23
C SER A 25 7.12 8.15 -3.32
N ILE A 26 5.97 7.51 -3.51
CA ILE A 26 4.65 8.16 -3.59
C ILE A 26 3.91 8.09 -2.24
N VAL A 27 4.03 6.95 -1.54
CA VAL A 27 3.32 6.68 -0.29
C VAL A 27 3.79 7.57 0.86
N ASP A 28 2.88 7.96 1.75
CA ASP A 28 3.18 8.81 2.90
C ASP A 28 4.29 8.18 3.78
N PRO A 29 5.44 8.86 3.97
CA PRO A 29 6.55 8.35 4.77
C PRO A 29 6.18 8.04 6.23
N ARG A 30 5.11 8.65 6.76
CA ARG A 30 4.60 8.39 8.12
C ARG A 30 4.03 6.98 8.28
N LEU A 31 3.74 6.29 7.18
CA LEU A 31 3.39 4.87 7.22
C LEU A 31 4.59 3.97 7.51
N GLN A 32 5.82 4.47 7.40
CA GLN A 32 7.05 3.76 7.79
C GLN A 32 7.22 2.37 7.13
N GLY A 33 6.62 2.15 5.97
CA GLY A 33 6.64 0.84 5.29
C GLY A 33 5.54 -0.13 5.73
N GLU A 34 4.67 0.27 6.66
CA GLU A 34 3.52 -0.51 7.14
C GLU A 34 2.34 -0.42 6.17
N PHE A 35 2.55 -0.89 4.94
CA PHE A 35 1.52 -0.97 3.90
C PHE A 35 1.83 -2.12 2.94
N SER A 36 0.80 -2.71 2.34
CA SER A 36 0.97 -3.63 1.22
C SER A 36 1.30 -2.88 -0.06
N THR A 37 2.33 -3.30 -0.78
CA THR A 37 2.61 -2.75 -2.12
C THR A 37 1.41 -2.89 -3.05
N ASN A 38 0.62 -3.96 -2.91
CA ASN A 38 -0.57 -4.19 -3.73
C ASN A 38 -1.69 -3.20 -3.40
N SER A 39 -1.97 -2.96 -2.11
CA SER A 39 -2.99 -1.99 -1.69
C SER A 39 -2.62 -0.57 -2.12
N ALA A 40 -1.35 -0.19 -2.01
CA ALA A 40 -0.85 1.12 -2.45
C ALA A 40 -1.01 1.33 -3.96
N TRP A 41 -0.67 0.34 -4.78
CA TRP A 41 -0.89 0.40 -6.23
C TRP A 41 -2.38 0.52 -6.58
N ARG A 42 -3.23 -0.30 -5.96
CA ARG A 42 -4.68 -0.22 -6.17
C ARG A 42 -5.23 1.16 -5.79
N ALA A 43 -4.79 1.74 -4.68
CA ALA A 43 -5.19 3.08 -4.28
C ALA A 43 -4.77 4.16 -5.31
N VAL A 44 -3.55 4.07 -5.86
CA VAL A 44 -3.07 4.96 -6.91
C VAL A 44 -3.91 4.81 -8.19
N GLU A 45 -4.20 3.58 -8.62
CA GLU A 45 -5.04 3.33 -9.80
C GLU A 45 -6.43 3.95 -9.67
N VAL A 46 -7.08 3.77 -8.51
CA VAL A 46 -8.39 4.38 -8.21
C VAL A 46 -8.29 5.90 -8.25
N ALA A 47 -7.26 6.49 -7.63
CA ALA A 47 -7.04 7.93 -7.65
C ALA A 47 -6.86 8.47 -9.08
N MET A 48 -6.09 7.77 -9.92
CA MET A 48 -5.87 8.13 -11.32
C MET A 48 -7.16 8.06 -12.16
N LEU A 49 -8.02 7.08 -11.91
CA LEU A 49 -9.34 7.00 -12.55
C LEU A 49 -10.26 8.15 -12.11
N CYS A 50 -10.27 8.51 -10.82
CA CYS A 50 -11.06 9.61 -10.29
C CYS A 50 -10.73 10.97 -10.94
N ILE A 51 -9.46 11.18 -11.31
CA ILE A 51 -8.99 12.41 -11.95
C ILE A 51 -8.91 12.31 -13.48
N ALA A 52 -9.44 11.24 -14.08
CA ALA A 52 -9.42 11.07 -15.53
C ALA A 52 -10.01 12.30 -16.25
N SER A 53 -9.38 12.73 -17.34
CA SER A 53 -9.87 13.85 -18.15
C SER A 53 -11.24 13.56 -18.76
N THR A 54 -11.48 12.31 -19.16
CA THR A 54 -12.76 11.82 -19.65
C THR A 54 -13.69 11.49 -18.48
N ALA A 55 -14.80 12.24 -18.34
CA ALA A 55 -15.76 12.04 -17.25
C ALA A 55 -16.33 10.61 -17.18
N ALA A 56 -16.62 9.98 -18.32
CA ALA A 56 -17.12 8.60 -18.37
C ALA A 56 -16.14 7.53 -17.87
N ARG A 57 -14.85 7.87 -17.71
CA ARG A 57 -13.84 6.97 -17.11
C ARG A 57 -13.72 7.14 -15.60
N ARG A 58 -14.34 8.17 -15.03
CA ARG A 58 -14.34 8.39 -13.59
C ARG A 58 -15.31 7.42 -12.94
N PRO A 59 -14.88 6.66 -11.92
CA PRO A 59 -15.76 5.76 -11.19
C PRO A 59 -16.80 6.57 -10.42
N ASP A 60 -17.96 5.97 -10.17
CA ASP A 60 -18.91 6.50 -9.20
C ASP A 60 -18.38 6.29 -7.76
N MET A 61 -18.95 7.02 -6.81
CA MET A 61 -18.50 6.94 -5.41
C MET A 61 -18.73 5.56 -4.78
N SER A 62 -19.68 4.77 -5.26
CA SER A 62 -19.86 3.40 -4.77
C SER A 62 -18.75 2.46 -5.23
N ASN A 63 -18.28 2.60 -6.46
CA ASN A 63 -17.10 1.89 -6.95
C ASN A 63 -15.84 2.33 -6.19
N VAL A 64 -15.63 3.63 -6.02
CA VAL A 64 -14.50 4.15 -5.23
C VAL A 64 -14.50 3.55 -3.82
N LEU A 65 -15.66 3.52 -3.15
CA LEU A 65 -15.78 2.93 -1.82
C LEU A 65 -15.48 1.43 -1.80
N ALA A 66 -15.95 0.68 -2.81
CA ALA A 66 -15.70 -0.76 -2.91
C ALA A 66 -14.20 -1.05 -3.07
N GLU A 67 -13.54 -0.34 -3.98
CA GLU A 67 -12.11 -0.48 -4.25
C GLU A 67 -11.24 -0.14 -3.03
N LEU A 68 -11.58 0.93 -2.32
CA LEU A 68 -10.85 1.33 -1.11
C LEU A 68 -11.03 0.31 0.04
N LYS A 69 -12.20 -0.33 0.15
CA LYS A 69 -12.41 -1.42 1.12
C LYS A 69 -11.54 -2.63 0.80
N GLU A 70 -11.38 -2.96 -0.48
CA GLU A 70 -10.48 -4.03 -0.92
C GLU A 70 -9.01 -3.69 -0.60
N CYS A 71 -8.58 -2.45 -0.85
CA CYS A 71 -7.24 -1.98 -0.47
C CYS A 71 -6.98 -2.19 1.03
N ALA A 72 -7.93 -1.79 1.89
CA ALA A 72 -7.82 -1.97 3.33
C ALA A 72 -7.79 -3.46 3.74
N ALA A 73 -8.57 -4.31 3.08
CA ALA A 73 -8.56 -5.74 3.35
C ALA A 73 -7.21 -6.39 3.00
N LEU A 74 -6.55 -5.95 1.92
CA LEU A 74 -5.23 -6.43 1.52
C LEU A 74 -4.15 -6.10 2.56
N ASP A 75 -4.21 -4.93 3.18
CA ASP A 75 -3.31 -4.55 4.28
C ASP A 75 -3.52 -5.42 5.52
N MET A 76 -4.78 -5.80 5.81
CA MET A 76 -5.12 -6.68 6.92
C MET A 76 -4.67 -8.14 6.69
N VAL A 77 -4.66 -8.64 5.45
CA VAL A 77 -4.19 -10.01 5.18
C VAL A 77 -2.66 -10.13 5.33
N ALA A 78 -1.91 -9.08 4.99
CA ALA A 78 -0.46 -9.07 5.17
C ALA A 78 -0.04 -9.15 6.67
N ASN A 79 -0.80 -8.52 7.57
CA ASN A 79 -0.49 -8.53 9.01
C ASN A 79 -0.81 -9.88 9.69
N THR A 80 -1.81 -10.63 9.19
CA THR A 80 -2.18 -11.94 9.74
C THR A 80 -1.22 -13.06 9.32
N THR A 81 -0.69 -13.01 8.10
CA THR A 81 0.26 -14.02 7.57
C THR A 81 1.61 -13.93 8.28
N THR A 82 2.09 -12.71 8.55
CA THR A 82 3.36 -12.48 9.28
C THR A 82 3.28 -12.95 10.74
N THR A 83 2.10 -12.86 11.35
CA THR A 83 1.85 -13.35 12.73
C THR A 83 1.83 -14.88 12.81
N GLN A 84 1.44 -15.58 11.74
CA GLN A 84 1.46 -17.05 11.69
C GLN A 84 2.88 -17.61 11.46
N ILE A 85 3.71 -16.92 10.66
CA ILE A 85 5.10 -17.36 10.41
C ILE A 85 5.97 -17.18 11.67
N THR A 86 5.70 -16.17 12.50
CA THR A 86 6.45 -15.92 13.75
C THR A 86 6.04 -16.89 14.89
N GLN A 87 4.87 -17.54 14.80
CA GLN A 87 4.46 -18.55 15.79
C GLN A 87 5.09 -19.94 15.58
N GLN A 88 5.85 -20.17 14.51
CA GLN A 88 6.53 -21.46 14.28
C GLN A 88 7.99 -21.51 14.77
N GLN A 89 8.45 -20.55 15.58
CA GLN A 89 9.81 -20.59 16.14
C GLN A 89 9.88 -20.31 17.64
N GLN A 90 9.00 -20.96 18.42
CA GLN A 90 9.18 -21.09 19.88
C GLN A 90 9.38 -22.56 20.26
N HIS A 91 10.67 -22.92 20.30
CA HIS A 91 11.30 -24.04 21.02
C HIS A 91 11.12 -25.48 20.47
N PRO A 92 12.21 -26.27 20.30
CA PRO A 92 12.13 -27.65 19.87
C PRO A 92 11.41 -28.50 20.93
N ARG A 93 10.44 -29.31 20.48
CA ARG A 93 9.58 -30.20 21.28
C ARG A 93 10.30 -31.30 22.09
N ASN A 94 11.63 -31.25 22.26
CA ASN A 94 12.42 -32.40 22.72
C ASN A 94 13.36 -32.11 23.91
N TRP A 95 13.29 -30.95 24.58
CA TRP A 95 14.21 -30.65 25.69
C TRP A 95 14.05 -31.58 26.91
N TYR A 96 12.92 -32.28 27.04
CA TYR A 96 12.60 -33.16 28.15
C TYR A 96 13.09 -34.61 28.01
N ARG A 97 13.70 -35.01 26.87
CA ARG A 97 14.02 -36.43 26.61
C ARG A 97 15.42 -36.86 27.05
N ASN A 98 16.25 -35.95 27.56
CA ASN A 98 17.66 -36.17 27.82
C ASN A 98 18.18 -35.58 29.14
N ALA A 99 17.29 -35.19 30.07
CA ALA A 99 17.66 -34.61 31.36
C ALA A 99 17.48 -35.56 32.57
N SER A 100 17.29 -36.87 32.35
CA SER A 100 17.23 -37.83 33.47
C SER A 100 17.77 -39.21 33.05
N SER A 101 19.09 -39.33 33.00
CA SER A 101 19.84 -40.57 33.23
C SER A 101 20.86 -40.33 34.32
#